data_AF-A0A2V9J5V2-F1
#
_entry.id   AF-A0A2V9J5V2-F1
#
_cell.length_a   1.000
_cell.length_b   1.000
_cell.length_c   1.000
_cell.angle_alpha   90.00
_cell.angle_beta   90.00
_cell.angle_gamma   90.00
#
_symmetry.space_group_name_H-M   'P 1'
#
loop_
_entity.id
_entity.type
_entity.pdbx_description
1 polymer ?
#
loop_
_entity_poly.entity_id
_entity_poly.type
_entity_poly.pdbx_seq_one_letter_code
_entity_poly.pdbx_strand_id
1 'polypeptide(L)' 'MNKTVFLRADSAVSYGRVVQVVHECRQSGAERIALMTEKDQQ' A
#
# COMPACT_ATOMS: atom_id res chain seq x y z
N MET A 1 -18.63 -7.24 1.65
CA MET A 1 -17.54 -8.23 1.83
C MET A 1 -16.26 -7.42 1.91
N ASN A 2 -15.84 -7.04 3.12
CA ASN A 2 -14.89 -5.94 3.29
C ASN A 2 -13.48 -6.51 3.29
N LYS A 3 -12.73 -6.27 2.22
CA LYS A 3 -11.36 -6.76 2.04
C LYS A 3 -10.38 -5.67 2.49
N THR A 4 -9.53 -6.02 3.46
CA THR A 4 -8.44 -5.16 3.93
C THR A 4 -7.13 -5.63 3.31
N VAL A 5 -6.38 -4.71 2.73
CA VAL A 5 -5.08 -4.99 2.09
C VAL A 5 -3.98 -4.26 2.84
N PHE A 6 -2.92 -4.99 3.20
CA PHE A 6 -1.70 -4.44 3.78
C PHE A 6 -0.60 -4.46 2.73
N LEU A 7 -0.06 -3.29 2.42
CA LEU A 7 1.05 -3.16 1.48
C LEU A 7 2.32 -2.82 2.25
N ARG A 8 3.28 -3.74 2.24
CA ARG A 8 4.65 -3.46 2.67
C ARG A 8 5.45 -2.96 1.48
N ALA A 9 6.04 -1.79 1.60
CA ALA A 9 6.93 -1.23 0.58
C ALA A 9 8.28 -0.86 1.23
N ASP A 10 9.35 -1.16 0.51
CA ASP A 10 10.70 -0.73 0.85
C ASP A 10 10.82 0.80 0.71
N SER A 11 11.70 1.43 1.48
CA SER A 11 11.89 2.89 1.48
C SER A 11 12.45 3.42 0.16
N ALA A 12 13.10 2.58 -0.64
CA ALA A 12 13.59 2.92 -1.97
C ALA A 12 12.48 2.92 -3.05
N VAL A 13 11.26 2.45 -2.72
CA VAL A 13 10.15 2.43 -3.69
C VAL A 13 9.66 3.84 -3.97
N SER A 14 9.58 4.19 -5.25
CA SER A 14 9.05 5.49 -5.65
C SER A 14 7.58 5.64 -5.24
N TYR A 15 7.25 6.83 -4.75
CA TYR A 15 5.88 7.18 -4.36
C TYR A 15 4.87 6.89 -5.48
N GLY A 16 5.21 7.21 -6.74
CA GLY A 16 4.36 6.95 -7.89
C GLY A 16 4.00 5.47 -8.07
N ARG A 17 4.94 4.57 -7.78
CA ARG A 17 4.68 3.13 -7.83
C ARG A 17 3.73 2.68 -6.73
N VAL A 18 3.86 3.23 -5.52
CA VAL A 18 2.94 2.96 -4.41
C VAL A 18 1.52 3.39 -4.76
N VAL A 19 1.36 4.60 -5.32
CA VAL A 19 0.05 5.14 -5.73
C VAL A 19 -0.62 4.25 -6.77
N GLN A 20 0.14 3.77 -7.76
CA GLN A 20 -0.38 2.87 -8.79
C GLN A 20 -0.95 1.59 -8.18
N VAL A 21 -0.21 0.95 -7.27
CA VAL A 21 -0.65 -0.30 -6.63
C VAL A 21 -1.87 -0.06 -5.74
N VAL A 22 -1.91 1.05 -4.99
CA VAL A 22 -3.08 1.44 -4.19
C VAL A 22 -4.32 1.61 -5.08
N HIS A 23 -4.15 2.22 -6.27
CA HIS A 23 -5.24 2.40 -7.22
C HIS A 23 -5.78 1.07 -7.74
N GLU A 24 -4.90 0.14 -8.12
CA GLU A 24 -5.28 -1.22 -8.55
C GLU A 24 -6.01 -1.99 -7.43
N CYS A 25 -5.57 -1.87 -6.18
CA CYS A 25 -6.25 -2.48 -5.03
C CYS A 25 -7.66 -1.88 -4.81
N ARG A 26 -7.84 -0.57 -4.98
CA ARG A 26 -9.17 0.05 -4.89
C ARG A 26 -10.10 -0.45 -5.98
N GLN A 27 -9.62 -0.56 -7.22
CA GLN A 27 -10.42 -1.06 -8.35
C GLN A 27 -10.88 -2.51 -8.15
N SER A 28 -10.09 -3.33 -7.44
CA SER A 28 -10.45 -4.72 -7.10
C SER A 28 -11.40 -4.85 -5.89
N GLY A 29 -11.85 -3.72 -5.32
CA GLY A 29 -12.84 -3.69 -4.24
C GLY A 29 -12.23 -3.71 -2.84
N ALA A 30 -10.95 -3.37 -2.67
CA ALA A 30 -10.38 -3.15 -1.34
C ALA A 30 -10.88 -1.80 -0.78
N GLU A 31 -11.69 -1.85 0.27
CA GLU A 31 -12.20 -0.66 0.96
C GLU A 31 -11.13 -0.03 1.87
N ARG A 32 -10.22 -0.84 2.41
CA ARG A 32 -9.19 -0.39 3.36
C ARG A 32 -7.82 -0.82 2.90
N ILE A 33 -6.95 0.15 2.67
CA ILE A 33 -5.56 -0.06 2.27
C ILE A 33 -4.67 0.61 3.32
N ALA A 34 -3.82 -0.19 3.95
CA ALA A 34 -2.82 0.28 4.89
C ALA A 34 -1.43 0.16 4.26
N LEU A 35 -0.68 1.26 4.25
CA LEU A 35 0.72 1.29 3.82
C LEU A 35 1.59 1.08 5.05
N MET A 36 2.43 0.04 5.01
CA MET A 36 3.43 -0.25 6.02
C MET A 36 4.79 0.09 5.43
N THR A 37 5.39 1.17 5.89
CA THR A 37 6.81 1.46 5.67
C THR A 37 7.60 0.85 6.83
N GLU A 38 8.75 0.27 6.54
CA GLU A 38 9.70 -0.05 7.60
C GLU A 38 10.08 1.26 8.30
N LYS A 39 9.76 1.38 9.60
CA LYS A 39 10.27 2.48 10.40
C LYS A 39 11.77 2.27 10.49
N ASP A 40 12.54 3.23 9.98
CA ASP A 40 13.95 3.40 10.32
C ASP A 40 14.05 3.35 11.86
N GLN A 41 14.57 2.25 12.40
CA GLN A 41 14.97 2.20 13.81
C GLN A 41 16.26 3.02 13.91
N GLN A 42 16.10 4.33 14.11
CA GLN A 42 17.13 5.17 14.72
C GLN A 42 17.13 4.99 16.24
#